data_AF-A0A355GS55-F1
#
_entry.id   AF-A0A355GS55-F1
#
_cell.length_a   1.000
_cell.length_b   1.000
_cell.length_c   1.000
_cell.angle_alpha   90.00
_cell.angle_beta   90.00
_cell.angle_gamma   90.00
#
_symmetry.space_group_name_H-M   'P 1'
#
loop_
_entity.id
_entity.type
_entity.pdbx_description
1 polymer ?
#
loop_
_entity_poly.entity_id
_entity_poly.type
_entity_poly.pdbx_seq_one_letter_code
_entity_poly.pdbx_strand_id
1 'polypeptide(L)'
;HYPEAFYATYFTVRANEFDADMVSKGADFLRSELRKIQAKGKEATGKEENLATIIEVVIEAIARGIKFLKVDIYKSDARKFLITT
;
A
#
# COMPACT_ATOMS: atom_id res chain seq x y z
N HIS A 1 20.43 -6.37 4.18
CA HIS A 1 19.41 -5.32 3.91
C HIS A 1 18.11 -5.73 4.57
N TYR A 2 17.37 -4.80 5.19
CA TYR A 2 16.11 -5.05 5.89
C TYR A 2 14.92 -4.49 5.08
N PRO A 3 14.49 -5.18 4.01
CA PRO A 3 13.42 -4.70 3.13
C PRO A 3 12.10 -4.51 3.90
N GLU A 4 11.72 -5.44 4.76
CA GLU A 4 10.47 -5.36 5.55
C GLU A 4 10.40 -4.12 6.45
N ALA A 5 11.51 -3.77 7.12
CA ALA A 5 11.59 -2.57 7.95
C ALA A 5 11.46 -1.27 7.15
N PHE A 6 12.00 -1.25 5.92
CA PHE A 6 11.84 -0.12 5.01
C PHE A 6 10.36 0.08 4.64
N TYR A 7 9.68 -0.99 4.21
CA TYR A 7 8.26 -0.91 3.84
C TYR A 7 7.37 -0.57 5.04
N ALA A 8 7.60 -1.19 6.20
CA ALA A 8 6.85 -0.88 7.42
C ALA A 8 6.96 0.60 7.80
N THR A 9 8.17 1.18 7.72
CA THR A 9 8.38 2.61 7.99
C THR A 9 7.71 3.48 6.92
N TYR A 10 7.89 3.14 5.65
CA TYR A 10 7.32 3.88 4.52
C TYR A 10 5.79 3.96 4.60
N PHE A 11 5.13 2.83 4.89
CA PHE A 11 3.68 2.74 5.00
C PHE A 11 3.14 3.35 6.29
N THR A 12 3.87 3.25 7.40
CA THR A 12 3.51 3.93 8.65
C THR A 12 3.44 5.45 8.47
N VAL A 13 4.42 6.05 7.80
CA VAL A 13 4.43 7.51 7.55
C VAL A 13 3.29 7.93 6.63
N ARG A 14 2.92 7.08 5.66
CA ARG A 14 1.88 7.36 4.66
C ARG A 14 0.52 6.74 5.00
N ALA A 15 0.32 6.21 6.20
CA ALA A 15 -0.88 5.45 6.56
C ALA A 15 -2.18 6.27 6.41
N ASN A 16 -2.09 7.60 6.48
CA ASN A 16 -3.23 8.50 6.29
C ASN A 16 -3.56 8.78 4.81
N GLU A 17 -2.72 8.37 3.87
CA GLU A 17 -2.88 8.62 2.43
C GLU A 17 -3.57 7.48 1.68
N PHE A 18 -3.69 6.29 2.30
CA PHE A 18 -4.29 5.12 1.67
C PHE A 18 -5.09 4.26 2.66
N ASP A 19 -5.94 3.40 2.11
CA ASP A 19 -6.70 2.43 2.90
C ASP A 19 -5.88 1.14 3.09
N ALA A 20 -5.62 0.77 4.35
CA ALA A 20 -4.88 -0.44 4.70
C ALA A 20 -5.58 -1.72 4.21
N ASP A 21 -6.91 -1.73 4.09
CA ASP A 21 -7.61 -2.87 3.51
C ASP A 21 -7.34 -2.99 2.00
N MET A 22 -7.09 -1.88 1.31
CA MET A 22 -6.79 -1.89 -0.12
C MET A 22 -5.49 -2.65 -0.41
N VAL A 23 -4.44 -2.43 0.39
CA VAL A 23 -3.13 -3.09 0.20
C VAL A 23 -3.17 -4.59 0.49
N SER A 24 -4.12 -5.04 1.32
CA SER A 24 -4.34 -6.45 1.61
C SER A 24 -5.04 -7.24 0.48
N LYS A 25 -5.63 -6.57 -0.52
CA LYS A 25 -6.37 -7.21 -1.62
C LYS A 25 -5.50 -7.86 -2.70
N GLY A 26 -4.18 -7.70 -2.61
CA GLY A 26 -3.21 -8.35 -3.48
C GLY A 26 -2.90 -7.60 -4.78
N ALA A 27 -1.85 -8.05 -5.47
CA ALA A 27 -1.25 -7.31 -6.58
C ALA A 27 -2.18 -7.09 -7.77
N ASP A 28 -3.07 -8.04 -8.10
CA ASP A 28 -3.93 -7.93 -9.27
C ASP A 28 -5.04 -6.88 -9.09
N PHE A 29 -5.61 -6.81 -7.88
CA PHE A 29 -6.54 -5.74 -7.52
C PHE A 29 -5.85 -4.38 -7.60
N LEU A 30 -4.66 -4.26 -7.00
CA LEU A 30 -3.87 -3.03 -7.00
C LEU A 30 -3.49 -2.57 -8.41
N ARG A 31 -3.08 -3.49 -9.29
CA ARG A 31 -2.83 -3.17 -10.71
C ARG A 31 -4.08 -2.68 -11.44
N SER A 32 -5.25 -3.20 -11.08
CA SER A 32 -6.51 -2.74 -11.66
C SER A 32 -6.85 -1.30 -11.23
N GLU A 33 -6.63 -0.96 -9.96
CA GLU A 33 -6.83 0.40 -9.45
C GLU A 33 -5.81 1.38 -10.03
N LEU A 34 -4.55 0.97 -10.14
CA LEU A 34 -3.51 1.78 -10.78
C LEU A 34 -3.89 2.15 -12.22
N ARG A 35 -4.39 1.19 -13.00
CA ARG A 35 -4.87 1.45 -14.37
C ARG A 35 -6.04 2.43 -14.41
N LYS A 36 -6.96 2.36 -13.44
CA LYS A 36 -8.08 3.32 -13.36
C LYS A 36 -7.59 4.74 -13.10
N ILE A 37 -6.63 4.91 -12.19
CA ILE A 37 -6.04 6.22 -11.90
C ILE A 37 -5.28 6.74 -13.13
N GLN A 38 -4.44 5.90 -13.75
CA GLN A 38 -3.70 6.27 -14.95
C GLN A 38 -4.61 6.63 -16.13
N ALA A 39 -5.75 5.96 -16.28
CA ALA A 39 -6.72 6.26 -17.33
C ALA A 39 -7.34 7.66 -17.21
N LYS A 40 -7.35 8.27 -16.01
CA LYS A 40 -7.80 9.66 -15.82
C LYS A 40 -6.81 10.69 -16.37
N GLY A 41 -5.54 10.32 -16.57
CA GLY A 41 -4.52 11.23 -17.06
C GLY A 41 -4.47 12.54 -16.25
N LYS A 42 -4.71 13.67 -16.92
CA LYS A 42 -4.70 15.01 -16.30
C LYS A 42 -5.90 15.31 -15.40
N GLU A 43 -6.94 14.48 -15.42
CA GLU A 43 -8.11 14.63 -14.55
C GLU A 43 -7.90 13.97 -13.18
N ALA A 44 -6.78 13.27 -12.98
CA ALA A 44 -6.44 12.70 -11.69
C ALA A 44 -6.20 13.81 -10.66
N THR A 45 -6.80 13.65 -9.49
CA THR A 45 -6.56 14.55 -8.36
C THR A 45 -5.18 14.26 -7.76
N GLY A 46 -4.56 15.25 -7.11
CA GLY A 46 -3.26 15.02 -6.43
C GLY A 46 -3.31 13.91 -5.39
N LYS A 47 -4.47 13.66 -4.77
CA LYS A 47 -4.67 12.51 -3.87
C LYS A 47 -4.60 11.17 -4.62
N GLU A 48 -5.13 11.10 -5.84
CA GLU A 48 -5.09 9.89 -6.66
C GLU A 48 -3.69 9.64 -7.22
N GLU A 49 -2.95 10.68 -7.59
CA GLU A 49 -1.54 10.55 -8.00
C GLU A 49 -0.66 10.03 -6.85
N ASN A 50 -0.87 10.54 -5.62
CA ASN A 50 -0.21 10.01 -4.44
C ASN A 50 -0.57 8.54 -4.19
N LEU A 51 -1.85 8.20 -4.32
CA LEU A 51 -2.32 6.83 -4.16
C LEU A 51 -1.70 5.89 -5.21
N ALA A 52 -1.58 6.32 -6.47
CA ALA A 52 -0.91 5.55 -7.53
C ALA A 52 0.55 5.26 -7.17
N THR A 53 1.28 6.25 -6.66
CA THR A 53 2.66 6.09 -6.20
C THR A 53 2.77 5.05 -5.07
N ILE A 54 1.85 5.09 -4.11
CA ILE A 54 1.81 4.11 -3.00
C ILE A 54 1.51 2.71 -3.55
N ILE A 55 0.56 2.58 -4.48
CA ILE A 55 0.20 1.30 -5.11
C ILE A 55 1.41 0.66 -5.79
N GLU A 56 2.23 1.43 -6.50
CA GLU A 56 3.44 0.93 -7.16
C GLU A 56 4.43 0.33 -6.14
N VAL A 57 4.65 1.01 -5.01
CA VAL A 57 5.53 0.52 -3.93
C VAL A 57 4.97 -0.76 -3.30
N VAL A 58 3.65 -0.87 -3.13
CA VAL A 58 3.02 -2.09 -2.59
C VAL A 58 3.17 -3.26 -3.55
N ILE A 59 2.94 -3.05 -4.85
CA ILE A 59 3.14 -4.08 -5.88
C ILE A 59 4.60 -4.54 -5.88
N GLU A 60 5.54 -3.61 -5.74
CA GLU A 60 6.97 -3.89 -5.66
C GLU A 60 7.34 -4.70 -4.41
N ALA A 61 6.78 -4.36 -3.24
CA ALA A 61 6.93 -5.13 -2.02
C ALA A 61 6.38 -6.56 -2.15
N ILE A 62 5.18 -6.72 -2.74
CA ILE A 62 4.58 -8.02 -3.02
C ILE A 62 5.45 -8.84 -3.97
N ALA A 63 6.01 -8.22 -5.02
CA ALA A 63 6.90 -8.88 -5.96
C ALA A 63 8.21 -9.37 -5.29
N ARG A 64 8.64 -8.73 -4.19
CA ARG A 64 9.76 -9.18 -3.34
C ARG A 64 9.38 -10.26 -2.32
N GLY A 65 8.13 -10.73 -2.32
CA GLY A 65 7.64 -11.77 -1.42
C GLY A 65 7.08 -11.26 -0.10
N ILE A 66 6.97 -9.94 0.09
CA ILE A 66 6.37 -9.37 1.30
C ILE A 66 4.85 -9.45 1.21
N LYS A 67 4.23 -9.96 2.26
CA LYS A 67 2.78 -10.13 2.34
C LYS A 67 2.18 -9.08 3.26
N PHE A 68 1.10 -8.46 2.80
CA PHE A 68 0.29 -7.56 3.60
C PHE A 68 -0.91 -8.34 4.15
N LEU A 69 -1.06 -8.30 5.48
CA LEU A 69 -2.23 -8.88 6.15
C LEU A 69 -3.38 -7.87 6.16
N LYS A 70 -4.60 -8.39 6.24
CA LYS A 70 -5.80 -7.57 6.49
C LYS A 70 -5.72 -6.91 7.86
N VAL A 71 -6.41 -5.77 7.99
CA VAL A 71 -6.55 -5.12 9.30
C VAL A 71 -7.29 -6.05 10.26
N ASP A 72 -6.75 -6.21 11.47
CA ASP A 72 -7.31 -7.03 12.54
C ASP A 72 -7.40 -6.16 13.81
N ILE A 73 -8.60 -6.01 14.36
CA ILE A 73 -8.86 -5.15 15.52
C ILE A 73 -8.07 -5.53 16.78
N TYR A 74 -7.57 -6.77 16.87
CA TYR A 74 -6.80 -7.27 18.01
C TYR A 74 -5.28 -7.26 17.78
N LYS A 75 -4.84 -7.23 16.52
CA LYS A 75 -3.42 -7.38 16.16
C LYS A 75 -2.83 -6.15 15.47
N SER A 76 -3.66 -5.34 14.82
CA SER A 76 -3.22 -4.14 14.11
C SER A 76 -3.05 -2.97 15.07
N ASP A 77 -1.99 -2.18 14.85
CA ASP A 77 -1.80 -0.91 15.51
C ASP A 77 -2.57 0.19 14.76
N ALA A 78 -3.15 1.15 15.49
CA ALA A 78 -3.96 2.22 14.92
C ALA A 78 -3.18 3.18 13.99
N ARG A 79 -1.85 3.20 14.08
CA ARG A 79 -0.99 4.16 13.37
C ARG A 79 0.23 3.54 12.71
N LYS A 80 0.57 2.28 13.02
CA LYS A 80 1.82 1.65 12.59
C LYS A 80 1.59 0.36 11.82
N PHE A 81 2.34 0.20 10.73
CA PHE A 81 2.50 -1.11 10.10
C PHE A 81 3.48 -1.94 10.91
N LEU A 82 2.98 -3.01 11.53
CA LEU A 82 3.80 -3.94 12.31
C LEU A 82 4.42 -4.99 11.38
N ILE A 83 5.68 -5.33 11.63
CA ILE A 83 6.32 -6.49 11.01
C ILE A 83 5.91 -7.71 11.83
N THR A 84 5.20 -8.65 11.20
CA THR A 84 4.94 -9.95 11.81
C THR A 84 6.08 -10.90 11.43
N THR A 85 6.54 -11.68 12.41
CA THR A 85 7.49 -12.78 12.22
C THR A 85 6.75 -14.09 12.03
#